data_AF-A0A6J6T7P6-F1
#
_entry.id   AF-A0A6J6T7P6-F1
#
_cell.length_a   1.000
_cell.length_b   1.000
_cell.length_c   1.000
_cell.angle_alpha   90.00
_cell.angle_beta   90.00
_cell.angle_gamma   90.00
#
_symmetry.space_group_name_H-M   'P 1'
#
loop_
_entity.id
_entity.type
_entity.pdbx_description
1 polymer ?
#
loop_
_entity_poly.entity_id
_entity_poly.type
_entity_poly.pdbx_seq_one_letter_code
_entity_poly.pdbx_strand_id
1 'polypeptide(L)' 'MSNDSDLAEPMRVLIQEFQRTVGLVATTKQPSNVLLGTGPQIVRELREGVLGAAQLPARLQDEHGTVSKPNSW' A
#
# COMPACT_ATOMS: atom_id res chain seq x y z
N MET A 1 4.55 1.44 0.34
CA MET A 1 3.29 1.59 -0.41
C MET A 1 2.23 0.87 0.39
N SER A 2 1.30 1.60 1.01
CA SER A 2 0.30 1.03 1.92
C SER A 2 -0.78 2.06 2.23
N ASN A 3 -1.97 1.60 2.58
CA ASN A 3 -3.02 2.41 3.20
C ASN A 3 -3.34 1.99 4.64
N ASP A 4 -2.49 1.13 5.20
CA ASP A 4 -2.64 0.55 6.53
C ASP A 4 -2.27 1.59 7.60
N SER A 5 -3.23 1.95 8.46
CA SER A 5 -3.03 2.92 9.53
C SER A 5 -2.02 2.48 10.59
N ASP A 6 -1.75 1.18 10.70
CA ASP A 6 -0.80 0.65 11.68
C ASP A 6 0.63 1.11 11.40
N LEU A 7 0.89 1.62 10.18
CA LEU A 7 2.17 2.21 9.80
C LEU A 7 2.36 3.66 10.27
N ALA A 8 1.39 4.24 10.97
CA ALA A 8 1.47 5.63 11.41
C ALA A 8 2.64 5.88 12.38
N GLU A 9 2.83 5.01 13.36
CA GLU A 9 3.91 5.18 14.35
C GLU A 9 5.32 5.03 13.74
N PRO A 10 5.64 3.98 12.96
CA PRO A 10 6.95 3.93 12.32
C PRO A 10 7.17 5.09 11.35
N MET A 11 6.12 5.58 10.69
CA MET A 11 6.20 6.75 9.82
C MET A 11 6.47 8.05 10.58
N ARG A 12 5.80 8.27 11.73
CA ARG A 12 6.03 9.39 12.64
C ARG A 12 7.49 9.42 13.11
N VAL A 13 8.01 8.29 13.58
CA VAL A 13 9.39 8.16 14.06
C VAL A 13 10.39 8.52 12.95
N LEU A 14 10.21 7.99 11.73
CA LEU A 14 11.09 8.29 10.60
C LEU A 14 11.10 9.79 10.24
N ILE A 15 9.93 10.43 10.24
CA ILE A 15 9.79 11.84 9.86
C ILE A 15 10.28 12.78 10.98
N GLN A 16 9.82 12.57 12.20
CA GLN A 16 9.99 13.52 13.30
C GLN A 16 11.31 13.32 14.05
N GLU A 17 11.72 12.07 14.26
CA GLU A 17 12.89 11.75 15.09
C GLU A 17 14.14 11.58 14.23
N PHE A 18 14.00 10.89 13.09
CA PHE A 18 15.12 10.64 12.18
C PHE A 18 15.21 11.62 11.00
N GLN A 19 14.26 12.55 10.87
CA GLN A 19 14.25 13.59 9.85
C GLN A 19 14.39 13.03 8.42
N ARG A 20 13.82 11.85 8.18
CA ARG A 20 13.87 11.18 6.88
C ARG A 20 12.74 11.64 6.01
N THR A 21 13.05 11.80 4.72
CA THR A 21 12.02 11.98 3.70
C THR A 21 11.24 10.68 3.54
N VAL A 22 9.93 10.73 3.78
CA VAL A 22 9.01 9.60 3.63
C VAL A 22 7.94 9.93 2.60
N GLY A 23 7.73 8.97 1.69
CA GLY A 23 6.65 9.01 0.71
C GLY A 23 5.54 8.00 1.04
N LEU A 24 4.30 8.47 1.01
CA LEU A 24 3.10 7.66 1.06
C LEU A 24 2.61 7.36 -0.36
N VAL A 25 2.61 6.09 -0.73
CA VAL A 25 1.99 5.63 -1.98
C VAL A 25 0.80 4.74 -1.61
N ALA A 26 -0.41 5.18 -1.94
CA ALA A 26 -1.65 4.48 -1.62
C ALA A 26 -2.31 3.91 -2.87
N THR A 27 -3.04 2.81 -2.74
CA THR A 27 -3.82 2.17 -3.83
C THR A 27 -5.19 2.81 -4.05
N THR A 28 -5.50 3.88 -3.32
CA THR A 28 -6.77 4.60 -3.34
C THR A 28 -6.55 6.10 -3.46
N LYS A 29 -7.54 6.80 -4.01
CA LYS A 29 -7.60 8.27 -4.08
C LYS A 29 -7.72 8.94 -2.72
N GLN A 30 -8.12 8.18 -1.69
CA GLN A 30 -8.27 8.67 -0.33
C GLN A 30 -7.34 7.89 0.61
N PRO A 31 -6.06 8.31 0.71
CA PRO A 31 -5.15 7.72 1.69
C PRO A 31 -5.65 7.92 3.12
N SER A 32 -5.23 7.03 4.02
CA SER A 32 -5.60 7.06 5.42
C SER A 32 -5.26 8.42 6.05
N ASN A 33 -6.26 9.05 6.67
CA ASN A 33 -6.07 10.31 7.39
C ASN A 33 -5.04 10.19 8.52
N VAL A 34 -4.93 9.02 9.14
CA VAL A 34 -3.94 8.75 10.18
C VAL A 34 -2.53 8.83 9.60
N LEU A 35 -2.31 8.21 8.44
CA LEU A 35 -1.02 8.27 7.74
C LEU A 35 -0.71 9.68 7.23
N LEU A 36 -1.71 10.38 6.67
CA LEU A 36 -1.56 11.77 6.23
C LEU A 36 -1.20 12.69 7.40
N GLY A 37 -1.78 12.46 8.58
CA GLY A 37 -1.51 13.21 9.80
C GLY A 37 -0.06 13.12 10.29
N THR A 38 0.71 12.11 9.87
CA THR A 38 2.15 12.00 10.18
C THR A 38 3.02 12.99 9.40
N GLY A 39 2.48 13.61 8.34
CA GLY A 39 3.16 14.61 7.52
C GLY A 39 4.16 14.06 6.48
N PRO A 40 3.80 13.07 5.63
CA PRO A 40 4.65 12.65 4.51
C PRO A 40 4.99 13.82 3.58
N GLN A 41 6.22 13.83 3.05
CA GLN A 41 6.64 14.86 2.09
C GLN A 41 6.18 14.54 0.66
N ILE A 42 5.87 13.28 0.38
CA ILE A 42 5.39 12.83 -0.93
C ILE A 42 4.12 12.02 -0.70
N VAL A 43 3.04 12.37 -1.39
CA VAL A 43 1.81 11.57 -1.42
C VAL A 43 1.48 11.27 -2.87
N ARG A 44 1.33 9.99 -3.22
CA ARG A 44 1.00 9.55 -4.57
C ARG A 44 -0.02 8.42 -4.56
N GLU A 45 -0.87 8.43 -5.58
CA GLU A 45 -1.73 7.30 -5.90
C GLU A 45 -0.96 6.28 -6.76
N LEU A 46 -1.12 5.00 -6.47
CA LEU A 46 -0.63 3.92 -7.33
C LEU A 46 -1.53 3.84 -8.57
N ARG A 47 -0.91 3.89 -9.76
CA ARG A 47 -1.65 3.83 -11.03
C ARG A 47 -2.35 2.48 -11.18
N GLU A 48 -3.63 2.50 -11.53
CA GLU A 48 -4.46 1.29 -11.73
C GLU A 48 -3.81 0.28 -12.69
N GLY A 49 -3.22 0.74 -13.80
CA GLY A 49 -2.55 -0.14 -14.74
C GLY A 49 -1.34 -0.88 -14.15
N VAL A 50 -0.57 -0.23 -13.27
CA VAL A 50 0.56 -0.87 -12.57
C VAL A 50 0.06 -1.84 -11.52
N LEU A 51 -1.01 -1.47 -10.80
CA LEU A 51 -1.64 -2.36 -9.82
C LEU A 51 -2.15 -3.64 -10.51
N GLY A 52 -2.88 -3.50 -11.63
CA GLY A 52 -3.40 -4.63 -12.40
C GLY A 52 -2.31 -5.56 -12.93
N ALA A 53 -1.21 -5.01 -13.43
CA ALA A 53 -0.08 -5.81 -13.92
C ALA A 53 0.69 -6.56 -12.81
N ALA A 54 0.66 -6.05 -11.57
CA ALA A 54 1.34 -6.66 -10.43
C ALA A 54 0.48 -7.71 -9.69
N GLN A 55 -0.77 -7.89 -10.08
CA GLN A 55 -1.66 -8.88 -9.49
C GLN A 55 -1.25 -10.31 -9.89
N LEU A 56 -1.38 -11.25 -8.95
CA LEU A 56 -1.33 -12.68 -9.29
C LEU A 56 -2.40 -13.05 -10.32
N PRO A 57 -2.19 -14.09 -11.14
CA PRO A 57 -3.21 -14.60 -12.06
C PRO A 57 -4.50 -14.98 -11.32
N ALA A 58 -5.61 -15.05 -12.06
CA ALA A 58 -6.91 -15.46 -11.51
C ALA A 58 -6.88 -16.89 -10.94
N ARG A 59 -5.98 -17.73 -11.47
CA ARG A 59 -5.77 -19.10 -11.04
C ARG A 59 -4.27 -19.37 -10.93
N LEU A 60 -3.83 -19.87 -9.79
CA LEU A 60 -2.47 -20.29 -9.51
C LEU A 60 -2.46 -21.80 -9.27
N GLN A 61 -1.47 -22.51 -9.82
CA GLN A 61 -1.26 -23.94 -9.62
C GLN A 61 0.05 -24.11 -8.87
N ASP A 62 0.02 -24.84 -7.76
CA ASP A 62 1.20 -25.27 -7.02
C ASP A 62 1.19 -26.80 -6.81
N GLU A 63 2.14 -27.31 -6.04
CA GLU A 63 2.27 -28.74 -5.71
C GLU A 63 1.08 -29.28 -4.90
N HIS A 64 0.29 -28.40 -4.28
CA HIS A 64 -0.86 -28.74 -3.43
C HIS A 64 -2.20 -28.56 -4.14
N GLY A 65 -2.24 -27.96 -5.33
CA GLY A 65 -3.42 -27.90 -6.18
C GLY A 65 -3.64 -26.54 -6.83
N THR A 66 -4.91 -26.21 -7.06
CA THR A 66 -5.32 -25.00 -7.78
C THR A 66 -5.96 -24.00 -6.82
N VAL A 67 -5.39 -22.81 -6.71
CA VAL A 67 -5.95 -21.67 -5.97
C VAL A 67 -6.57 -20.69 -6.96
N SER A 68 -7.83 -20.32 -6.75
CA SER A 68 -8.52 -19.32 -7.55
C SER A 68 -8.79 -18.06 -6.73
N LYS A 69 -8.63 -16.89 -7.34
CA LYS A 69 -9.08 -15.64 -6.73
C LYS A 69 -10.61 -15.66 -6.56
N PRO A 70 -11.15 -15.18 -5.42
CA PRO A 70 -12.57 -14.91 -5.25
C PRO A 70 -13.12 -13.99 -6.35
N ASN A 71 -14.40 -14.19 -6.71
CA ASN A 71 -15.07 -13.37 -7.73
C ASN A 71 -15.20 -11.89 -7.34
N SER A 72 -15.10 -11.58 -6.05
CA SER A 72 -15.12 -10.22 -5.50
C SER A 72 -14.16 -10.10 -4.31
N TRP A 73 -13.39 -9.01 -4.25
CA TRP A 73 -12.55 -8.56 -3.13
C TRP A 73 -13.03 -7.20 -2.65
#